data_AF-A0A9W5TM01-F1
#
_entry.id   AF-A0A9W5TM01-F1
#
_cell.length_a   1.000
_cell.length_b   1.000
_cell.length_c   1.000
_cell.angle_alpha   90.00
_cell.angle_beta   90.00
_cell.angle_gamma   90.00
#
_symmetry.space_group_name_H-M   'P 1'
#
loop_
_entity.id
_entity.type
_entity.pdbx_description
1 polymer ?
#
loop_
_entity_poly.entity_id
_entity_poly.type
_entity_poly.pdbx_seq_one_letter_code
_entity_poly.pdbx_strand_id
1 'polypeptide(L)'
;MRAESTRTELDTAVGVLMGRRHCSAATAFAEIAEAARQTGIGATALSRALISLTSGVSSRFDHRDEVESRWGEVLGLAGRVGGPDPGDDVSSAAS
;
A
#
# COMPACT_ATOMS: atom_id res chain seq x y z
N MET A 1 4.01 23.62 -14.63
CA MET A 1 4.23 22.17 -14.76
C MET A 1 3.90 21.44 -13.45
N ARG A 2 2.65 21.50 -12.96
CA ARG A 2 2.23 20.86 -11.68
C ARG A 2 1.04 19.89 -11.82
N ALA A 3 0.25 20.00 -12.88
CA ALA A 3 -0.84 19.08 -13.17
C ALA A 3 -0.37 17.74 -13.76
N GLU A 4 0.75 17.75 -14.52
CA GLU A 4 1.28 16.52 -15.13
C GLU A 4 1.80 15.54 -14.08
N SER A 5 2.60 16.01 -13.11
CA SER A 5 3.08 15.17 -12.01
C SER A 5 1.94 14.57 -11.20
N THR A 6 0.88 15.34 -10.94
CA THR A 6 -0.31 14.86 -10.23
C THR A 6 -1.02 13.74 -10.99
N ARG A 7 -1.14 13.88 -12.31
CA ARG A 7 -1.78 12.88 -13.17
C ARG A 7 -0.94 11.60 -13.23
N THR A 8 0.37 11.74 -13.42
CA THR A 8 1.33 10.62 -13.43
C THR A 8 1.34 9.83 -12.11
N GLU A 9 1.34 10.52 -10.97
CA GLU A 9 1.30 9.87 -9.65
C GLU A 9 0.00 9.09 -9.45
N LEU A 10 -1.12 9.66 -9.86
CA LEU A 10 -2.42 9.00 -9.75
C LEU A 10 -2.53 7.78 -10.69
N ASP A 11 -2.11 7.92 -11.94
CA ASP A 11 -2.06 6.80 -12.90
C ASP A 11 -1.15 5.66 -12.41
N THR A 12 -0.02 5.99 -11.77
CA THR A 12 0.88 4.98 -11.18
C THR A 12 0.24 4.26 -10.00
N ALA A 13 -0.38 4.99 -9.08
CA ALA A 13 -1.09 4.40 -7.95
C ALA A 13 -2.24 3.48 -8.40
N VAL A 14 -2.99 3.90 -9.44
CA VAL A 14 -4.01 3.07 -10.09
C VAL A 14 -3.39 1.79 -10.67
N GLY A 15 -2.26 1.90 -11.37
CA GLY A 15 -1.50 0.76 -11.90
C GLY A 15 -1.10 -0.26 -10.82
N VAL A 16 -0.60 0.22 -9.68
CA VAL A 16 -0.25 -0.62 -8.53
C VAL A 16 -1.48 -1.38 -8.01
N LEU A 17 -2.60 -0.68 -7.78
CA LEU A 17 -3.82 -1.30 -7.27
C LEU A 17 -4.38 -2.33 -8.25
N MET A 18 -4.38 -2.04 -9.55
CA MET A 18 -4.77 -3.01 -10.58
C MET A 18 -3.89 -4.26 -10.55
N GLY A 19 -2.57 -4.10 -10.46
CA GLY A 19 -1.63 -5.22 -10.44
C GLY A 19 -1.73 -6.10 -9.20
N ARG A 20 -2.16 -5.55 -8.06
CA ARG A 20 -2.30 -6.28 -6.79
C ARG A 20 -3.68 -6.88 -6.56
N ARG A 21 -4.75 -6.18 -6.96
CA ARG A 21 -6.15 -6.62 -6.80
C ARG A 21 -6.74 -7.31 -8.03
N HIS A 22 -6.01 -7.34 -9.16
CA HIS A 22 -6.54 -7.79 -10.45
C HIS A 22 -7.86 -7.11 -10.83
N CYS A 23 -7.99 -5.82 -10.51
CA CYS A 23 -9.19 -5.02 -10.76
C CYS A 23 -9.01 -4.06 -11.94
N SER A 24 -10.09 -3.48 -12.43
CA SER A 24 -10.07 -2.49 -13.52
C SER A 24 -9.62 -1.11 -13.04
N ALA A 25 -9.09 -0.29 -13.96
CA ALA A 25 -8.63 1.08 -13.67
C ALA A 25 -9.71 1.95 -13.02
N ALA A 26 -10.97 1.81 -13.47
CA ALA A 26 -12.11 2.53 -12.91
C ALA A 26 -12.36 2.17 -11.43
N THR A 27 -12.25 0.89 -11.08
CA THR A 27 -12.40 0.41 -9.69
C THR A 27 -11.26 0.92 -8.82
N ALA A 28 -10.02 0.79 -9.28
CA ALA A 28 -8.86 1.30 -8.56
C ALA A 28 -8.93 2.82 -8.33
N PHE A 29 -9.34 3.58 -9.35
CA PHE A 29 -9.55 5.02 -9.23
C PHE A 29 -10.67 5.34 -8.23
N ALA A 30 -11.80 4.62 -8.31
CA ALA A 30 -12.92 4.82 -7.39
C ALA A 30 -12.52 4.56 -5.94
N GLU A 31 -11.65 3.58 -5.67
CA GLU A 31 -11.12 3.33 -4.34
C GLU A 31 -10.27 4.49 -3.81
N ILE A 32 -9.38 5.06 -4.64
CA ILE A 32 -8.57 6.23 -4.25
C ILE A 32 -9.48 7.44 -4.01
N ALA A 33 -10.47 7.67 -4.88
CA ALA A 33 -11.42 8.77 -4.74
C ALA A 33 -12.30 8.61 -3.49
N GLU A 34 -12.71 7.39 -3.17
CA GLU A 34 -13.47 7.10 -1.96
C GLU A 34 -12.62 7.29 -0.69
N ALA A 35 -11.37 6.83 -0.70
CA ALA A 35 -10.43 7.08 0.39
C ALA A 35 -10.22 8.59 0.62
N ALA A 36 -10.10 9.36 -0.46
CA ALA A 36 -9.99 10.82 -0.38
C ALA A 36 -11.23 11.47 0.26
N ARG A 37 -12.42 10.98 -0.08
CA ARG A 37 -13.68 11.46 0.53
C ARG A 37 -13.79 11.10 2.01
N GLN A 38 -13.43 9.87 2.38
CA GLN A 38 -13.55 9.37 3.75
C GLN A 38 -12.56 10.03 4.71
N THR A 39 -11.34 10.32 4.24
CA THR A 39 -10.24 10.86 5.06
C THR A 39 -10.14 12.37 4.98
N GLY A 40 -10.73 12.99 3.95
CA GLY A 40 -10.53 14.41 3.62
C GLY A 40 -9.16 14.70 2.99
N ILE A 41 -8.31 13.69 2.76
CA ILE A 41 -6.99 13.83 2.15
C ILE A 41 -7.13 13.89 0.63
N GLY A 42 -6.41 14.80 -0.02
CA GLY A 42 -6.41 14.89 -1.48
C GLY A 42 -5.94 13.61 -2.16
N ALA A 43 -6.61 13.19 -3.23
CA ALA A 43 -6.29 11.97 -3.98
C ALA A 43 -4.81 11.88 -4.39
N THR A 44 -4.20 13.01 -4.80
CA THR A 44 -2.78 13.08 -5.14
C THR A 44 -1.85 12.76 -3.95
N ALA A 45 -2.19 13.24 -2.76
CA ALA A 45 -1.39 12.98 -1.55
C ALA A 45 -1.48 11.49 -1.17
N LEU A 46 -2.67 10.89 -1.27
CA LEU A 46 -2.87 9.45 -1.09
C LEU A 46 -2.10 8.64 -2.14
N SER A 47 -2.15 9.03 -3.43
CA SER A 47 -1.39 8.36 -4.50
C SER A 47 0.12 8.39 -4.25
N ARG A 48 0.67 9.52 -3.82
CA ARG A 48 2.11 9.65 -3.48
C ARG A 48 2.51 8.77 -2.31
N ALA A 49 1.69 8.75 -1.27
CA ALA A 49 1.91 7.90 -0.11
C ALA A 49 1.85 6.41 -0.51
N LEU A 50 0.92 6.02 -1.38
CA LEU A 50 0.79 4.65 -1.89
C LEU A 50 1.99 4.22 -2.73
N ILE A 51 2.48 5.08 -3.64
CA ILE A 51 3.71 4.81 -4.40
C ILE A 51 4.90 4.65 -3.46
N SER A 52 5.08 5.58 -2.53
CA SER A 52 6.21 5.57 -1.58
C SER A 52 6.21 4.30 -0.72
N LEU A 53 5.02 3.86 -0.29
CA LEU A 53 4.82 2.61 0.46
C LEU A 53 5.25 1.39 -0.37
N THR A 54 4.90 1.35 -1.66
CA THR A 54 5.25 0.24 -2.56
C THR A 54 6.72 0.24 -2.99
N SER A 55 7.35 1.41 -3.06
CA SER A 55 8.77 1.56 -3.35
C SER A 55 9.66 1.15 -2.18
N GLY A 56 9.10 0.81 -1.01
CA GLY A 56 9.86 0.45 0.19
C GLY A 56 10.64 1.62 0.79
N VAL A 57 10.29 2.86 0.41
CA VAL A 57 10.93 4.06 0.95
C VAL A 57 10.37 4.28 2.36
N SER A 58 11.17 3.94 3.37
CA SER A 58 10.81 4.06 4.80
C SER A 58 10.65 5.51 5.29
N SER A 59 10.69 6.49 4.39
CA SER A 59 10.56 7.91 4.76
C SER A 59 9.20 8.17 5.40
N ARG A 60 9.16 9.03 6.43
CA ARG A 60 7.90 9.53 6.99
C ARG A 60 7.29 10.49 5.97
N PHE A 61 6.39 9.99 5.14
CA PHE A 61 5.51 10.81 4.34
C PHE A 61 4.19 11.02 5.09
N ASP A 62 3.53 12.13 4.77
CA ASP A 62 2.25 12.49 5.36
C ASP A 62 1.20 11.39 5.10
N HIS A 63 0.34 11.15 6.09
CA HIS A 63 -0.76 10.17 6.02
C HIS A 63 -0.35 8.71 5.76
N ARG A 64 0.90 8.32 6.02
CA ARG A 64 1.37 6.94 5.86
C ARG A 64 0.49 5.90 6.56
N ASP A 65 0.15 6.15 7.83
CA ASP A 65 -0.61 5.23 8.67
C ASP A 65 -1.98 4.89 8.06
N GLU A 66 -2.68 5.91 7.54
CA GLU A 66 -3.97 5.76 6.87
C GLU A 66 -3.88 4.91 5.60
N VAL A 67 -2.85 5.15 4.78
CA VAL A 67 -2.60 4.40 3.54
C VAL A 67 -2.17 2.96 3.83
N GLU A 68 -1.35 2.76 4.86
CA GLU A 68 -0.89 1.45 5.30
C GLU A 68 -2.03 0.63 5.92
N SER A 69 -2.88 1.24 6.74
CA SER A 69 -4.09 0.63 7.29
C SER A 69 -5.05 0.17 6.19
N ARG A 70 -5.26 1.02 5.17
CA ARG A 70 -6.25 0.76 4.11
C ARG A 70 -5.77 -0.18 3.00
N TRP A 71 -4.52 -0.07 2.59
CA TRP A 71 -3.98 -0.81 1.46
C TRP A 71 -2.80 -1.72 1.83
N GLY A 72 -2.32 -1.73 3.07
CA GLY A 72 -1.20 -2.59 3.50
C GLY A 72 -1.48 -4.08 3.33
N GLU A 73 -2.71 -4.54 3.59
CA GLU A 73 -3.12 -5.93 3.32
C GLU A 73 -3.13 -6.22 1.81
N VAL A 74 -3.72 -5.31 1.04
CA VAL A 74 -3.84 -5.40 -0.43
C VAL A 74 -2.48 -5.48 -1.13
N LEU A 75 -1.52 -4.73 -0.62
CA LEU A 75 -0.15 -4.69 -1.14
C LEU A 75 0.69 -5.87 -0.64
N GLY A 76 0.17 -6.72 0.25
CA GLY A 76 0.90 -7.82 0.88
C GLY A 76 1.95 -7.36 1.88
N LEU A 77 1.85 -6.12 2.38
CA LEU A 77 2.74 -5.53 3.38
C LEU A 77 2.32 -5.91 4.82
N ALA A 78 1.01 -6.06 5.07
CA ALA A 78 0.49 -6.48 6.37
C ALA A 78 0.83 -7.95 6.70
N GLY A 79 1.01 -8.80 5.70
CA GLY A 79 1.30 -10.24 5.86
C GLY A 79 2.72 -10.59 6.29
N ARG A 80 3.60 -9.60 6.50
CA ARG A 80 5.00 -9.82 6.93
C ARG A 80 5.19 -9.70 8.45
N VAL A 81 4.12 -9.37 9.19
CA VAL A 81 4.05 -9.40 10.65
C VAL A 81 3.05 -10.50 11.02
N GLY A 82 3.51 -11.75 11.03
CA GLY A 82 2.62 -12.88 11.35
C GLY A 82 3.03 -14.27 10.86
N GLY A 83 4.27 -14.47 10.39
CA GLY A 83 4.79 -15.83 10.26
C GLY A 83 5.37 -16.28 11.59
N PRO A 84 4.84 -17.33 12.27
CA PRO A 84 5.63 -18.02 13.29
C PRO A 84 6.91 -18.51 12.63
N ASP A 85 8.05 -18.01 13.10
CA ASP A 85 9.34 -18.62 12.87
C ASP A 85 9.20 -20.11 13.22
N PRO A 86 9.38 -21.06 12.29
CA PRO A 86 9.58 -22.44 12.67
C PRO A 86 10.94 -22.45 13.36
N GLY A 87 10.91 -22.14 14.67
CA GLY A 87 12.01 -22.34 15.57
C GLY A 87 12.48 -23.76 15.34
N ASP A 88 13.67 -23.84 14.75
CA ASP A 88 14.78 -24.62 15.26
C ASP A 88 14.47 -25.25 16.64
N ASP A 89 13.67 -26.33 16.65
CA ASP A 89 13.73 -27.37 17.68
C ASP A 89 14.48 -28.54 17.06
N VAL A 90 15.75 -28.26 16.80
CA VAL A 90 16.78 -29.28 16.76
C VAL A 90 17.13 -29.62 18.21
N SER A 91 17.07 -30.91 18.52
CA SER A 91 17.75 -31.56 19.65
C SER A 91 17.07 -31.50 21.04
N SER A 92 16.40 -32.58 21.44
CA SER A 92 16.98 -33.58 22.38
C SER A 92 15.92 -34.39 23.15
N ALA A 93 15.94 -35.71 22.96
CA ALA A 93 15.77 -36.75 23.98
C ALA A 93 16.10 -38.07 23.23
N ALA A 94 17.23 -38.75 23.40
CA ALA A 94 17.87 -39.22 24.62
C ALA A 94 16.87 -39.86 25.59
N SER A 95 16.50 -41.11 25.32
CA SER A 95 16.59 -42.26 26.24
C SER A 95 16.18 -43.55 25.52
#